data_AF-A0AAD0YLJ8-F1
#
_entry.id   AF-A0AAD0YLJ8-F1
#
_cell.length_a   1.000
_cell.length_b   1.000
_cell.length_c   1.000
_cell.angle_alpha   90.00
_cell.angle_beta   90.00
_cell.angle_gamma   90.00
#
_symmetry.space_group_name_H-M   'P 1'
#
loop_
_entity.id
_entity.type
_entity.pdbx_description
1 polymer ?
#
loop_
_entity_poly.entity_id
_entity_poly.type
_entity_poly.pdbx_seq_one_letter_code
_entity_poly.pdbx_strand_id
1 'polypeptide(L)'
;MTQAEILTLIDEELFTDHIKTELNEQKIVWTDHSGTENSISPHQTAINNNGIIAWWQCNETGKEEVRIRLEEKKIITWKPLINTLGQPTFRDGLLYFHENYLIIKYKDTHYQRLFIFNIKTLKDEEILINALTIQLKIIGNELFLGGLYPDEECIKITMYPDRFEKEHINEAYLQQRSITFD
;
A
#
# COMPACT_ATOMS: atom_id res chain seq x y z
N MET A 1 0.30 2.55 -18.65
CA MET A 1 -0.39 1.28 -18.36
C MET A 1 -1.69 1.59 -17.64
N THR A 2 -2.79 0.96 -18.02
CA THR A 2 -4.12 1.11 -17.41
C THR A 2 -4.29 0.13 -16.24
N GLN A 3 -5.29 0.36 -15.38
CA GLN A 3 -5.60 -0.58 -14.30
C GLN A 3 -6.05 -1.96 -14.83
N ALA A 4 -6.75 -2.02 -15.97
CA ALA A 4 -7.16 -3.28 -16.58
C ALA A 4 -5.95 -4.11 -17.08
N GLU A 5 -4.93 -3.43 -17.62
CA GLU A 5 -3.66 -4.07 -17.99
C GLU A 5 -2.93 -4.64 -16.76
N ILE A 6 -2.96 -3.93 -15.63
CA ILE A 6 -2.37 -4.42 -14.37
C ILE A 6 -3.10 -5.69 -13.89
N LEU A 7 -4.45 -5.71 -13.93
CA LEU A 7 -5.20 -6.91 -13.56
C LEU A 7 -4.89 -8.10 -14.47
N THR A 8 -4.74 -7.88 -15.77
CA THR A 8 -4.35 -8.95 -16.71
C THR A 8 -2.99 -9.54 -16.35
N LEU A 9 -2.00 -8.70 -16.01
CA LEU A 9 -0.68 -9.17 -15.59
C LEU A 9 -0.68 -9.94 -14.27
N ILE A 10 -1.61 -9.61 -13.36
CA ILE A 10 -1.81 -10.35 -12.11
C ILE A 10 -2.51 -11.68 -12.38
N ASP A 11 -3.51 -11.70 -13.26
CA ASP A 11 -4.22 -12.91 -13.68
C ASP A 11 -3.27 -13.95 -14.30
N GLU A 12 -2.37 -13.51 -15.19
CA GLU A 12 -1.31 -14.34 -15.76
C GLU A 12 -0.36 -14.91 -14.70
N GLU A 13 -0.06 -14.13 -13.65
CA GLU A 13 0.78 -14.58 -12.53
C GLU A 13 0.06 -15.66 -11.72
N LEU A 14 -1.21 -15.44 -11.36
CA LEU A 14 -2.03 -16.40 -10.63
C LEU A 14 -2.22 -17.69 -11.45
N PHE A 15 -2.36 -17.60 -12.77
CA PHE A 15 -2.44 -18.75 -13.65
C PHE A 15 -1.15 -19.59 -13.63
N THR A 16 0.01 -18.93 -13.51
CA THR A 16 1.32 -19.62 -13.36
C THR A 16 1.40 -20.41 -12.06
N ASP A 17 0.72 -19.94 -11.00
CA ASP A 17 0.53 -20.66 -9.73
C ASP A 17 -0.59 -21.73 -9.79
N HIS A 18 -1.11 -22.04 -10.99
CA HIS A 18 -2.24 -22.95 -11.21
C HIS A 18 -3.54 -22.54 -10.52
N ILE A 19 -3.72 -21.24 -10.25
CA ILE A 19 -4.94 -20.68 -9.70
C ILE A 19 -5.88 -20.36 -10.87
N LYS A 20 -7.09 -20.93 -10.82
CA LYS A 20 -8.14 -20.61 -11.80
C LYS A 20 -8.93 -19.40 -11.30
N THR A 21 -8.90 -18.35 -12.10
CA THR A 21 -9.50 -17.04 -11.80
C THR A 21 -10.67 -16.73 -12.73
N GLU A 22 -11.51 -15.80 -12.28
CA GLU A 22 -12.49 -15.08 -13.08
C GLU A 22 -12.08 -13.61 -13.12
N LEU A 23 -11.59 -13.17 -14.29
CA LEU A 23 -11.17 -11.79 -14.53
C LEU A 23 -12.27 -11.01 -15.27
N ASN A 24 -12.60 -9.84 -14.76
CA ASN A 24 -13.37 -8.82 -15.48
C ASN A 24 -12.77 -7.42 -15.22
N GLU A 25 -13.36 -6.38 -15.82
CA GLU A 25 -12.87 -5.01 -15.70
C GLU A 25 -12.89 -4.47 -14.24
N GLN A 26 -13.69 -5.05 -13.36
CA GLN A 26 -13.91 -4.58 -12.00
C GLN A 26 -13.08 -5.31 -10.95
N LYS A 27 -12.71 -6.58 -11.18
CA LYS A 27 -11.92 -7.39 -10.24
C LYS A 27 -11.45 -8.71 -10.85
N ILE A 28 -10.46 -9.32 -10.19
CA ILE A 28 -10.11 -10.74 -10.28
C ILE A 28 -10.75 -11.45 -9.08
N VAL A 29 -11.37 -12.60 -9.30
CA VAL A 29 -11.93 -13.46 -8.23
C VAL A 29 -11.47 -14.89 -8.41
N TRP A 30 -11.22 -15.60 -7.30
CA TRP A 30 -11.01 -17.05 -7.32
C TRP A 30 -11.36 -17.67 -5.97
N THR A 31 -11.63 -18.98 -5.98
CA THR A 31 -11.81 -19.77 -4.76
C THR A 31 -10.54 -20.55 -4.46
N ASP A 32 -10.02 -20.46 -3.25
CA ASP A 32 -8.87 -21.27 -2.84
C ASP A 32 -9.27 -22.72 -2.49
N HIS A 33 -8.27 -23.55 -2.18
CA HIS A 33 -8.46 -24.96 -1.81
C HIS A 33 -9.33 -25.16 -0.56
N SER A 34 -9.46 -24.14 0.29
CA SER A 34 -10.34 -24.15 1.46
C SER A 34 -11.77 -23.70 1.17
N GLY A 35 -12.09 -23.42 -0.10
CA GLY A 35 -13.42 -22.93 -0.48
C GLY A 35 -13.62 -21.44 -0.17
N THR A 36 -12.56 -20.69 0.13
CA THR A 36 -12.67 -19.26 0.46
C THR A 36 -12.51 -18.41 -0.80
N GLU A 37 -13.44 -17.49 -1.04
CA GLU A 37 -13.34 -16.53 -2.13
C GLU A 37 -12.26 -15.48 -1.82
N ASN A 38 -11.36 -15.29 -2.77
CA ASN A 38 -10.31 -14.28 -2.79
C ASN A 38 -10.60 -13.30 -3.91
N SER A 39 -10.25 -12.02 -3.73
CA SER A 39 -10.44 -11.02 -4.76
C SER A 39 -9.38 -9.92 -4.77
N ILE A 40 -9.22 -9.31 -5.95
CA ILE A 40 -8.34 -8.17 -6.18
C ILE A 40 -9.07 -7.17 -7.08
N SER A 41 -9.20 -5.93 -6.64
CA SER A 41 -9.83 -4.84 -7.39
C SER A 41 -8.78 -3.90 -8.00
N PRO A 42 -9.06 -3.19 -9.11
CA PRO A 42 -8.18 -2.21 -9.73
C PRO A 42 -7.49 -1.22 -8.78
N HIS A 43 -8.25 -0.64 -7.86
CA HIS A 43 -7.76 0.34 -6.88
C HIS A 43 -6.86 -0.26 -5.79
N GLN A 44 -6.79 -1.60 -5.72
CA GLN A 44 -5.95 -2.37 -4.80
C GLN A 44 -4.64 -2.79 -5.48
N THR A 45 -4.23 -2.13 -6.56
CA THR A 45 -3.04 -2.47 -7.33
C THR A 45 -2.15 -1.25 -7.56
N ALA A 46 -0.86 -1.48 -7.73
CA ALA A 46 0.11 -0.47 -8.13
C ALA A 46 1.16 -1.10 -9.05
N ILE A 47 1.71 -0.29 -9.97
CA ILE A 47 2.83 -0.68 -10.82
C ILE A 47 3.83 0.48 -10.90
N ASN A 48 5.12 0.16 -10.90
CA ASN A 48 6.17 1.15 -11.15
C ASN A 48 6.69 1.12 -12.59
N ASN A 49 7.57 2.07 -12.94
CA ASN A 49 8.12 2.19 -14.29
C ASN A 49 8.99 1.00 -14.73
N ASN A 50 9.42 0.16 -13.80
CA ASN A 50 10.19 -1.04 -14.09
C ASN A 50 9.30 -2.28 -14.28
N GLY A 51 7.97 -2.13 -14.19
CA GLY A 51 7.04 -3.25 -14.30
C GLY A 51 6.93 -4.10 -13.03
N ILE A 52 7.43 -3.62 -11.88
CA ILE A 52 7.18 -4.24 -10.57
C ILE A 52 5.73 -3.95 -10.20
N ILE A 53 4.99 -5.01 -9.89
CA ILE A 53 3.55 -4.93 -9.57
C ILE A 53 3.36 -5.26 -8.10
N ALA A 54 2.53 -4.48 -7.41
CA ALA A 54 2.03 -4.81 -6.09
C ALA A 54 0.50 -4.87 -6.12
N TRP A 55 -0.07 -5.81 -5.38
CA TRP A 55 -1.51 -5.90 -5.22
C TRP A 55 -1.89 -6.34 -3.81
N TRP A 56 -2.98 -5.77 -3.32
CA TRP A 56 -3.60 -6.17 -2.08
C TRP A 56 -4.66 -7.22 -2.39
N GLN A 57 -4.49 -8.40 -1.82
CA GLN A 57 -5.42 -9.52 -1.90
C GLN A 57 -6.20 -9.60 -0.59
N CYS A 58 -7.52 -9.60 -0.71
CA CYS A 58 -8.43 -9.87 0.39
C CYS A 58 -9.17 -11.19 0.16
N ASN A 59 -9.67 -11.81 1.23
CA ASN A 59 -10.59 -12.94 1.14
C ASN A 59 -11.78 -12.78 2.10
N GLU A 60 -12.83 -13.58 1.93
CA GLU A 60 -14.05 -13.49 2.74
C GLU A 60 -13.83 -13.78 4.24
N THR A 61 -12.77 -14.50 4.59
CA THR A 61 -12.35 -14.72 5.99
C THR A 61 -11.54 -13.54 6.56
N GLY A 62 -11.36 -12.48 5.78
CA GLY A 62 -10.60 -11.27 6.10
C GLY A 62 -9.09 -11.49 6.17
N LYS A 63 -8.58 -12.51 5.47
CA LYS A 63 -7.16 -12.61 5.20
C LYS A 63 -6.77 -11.47 4.25
N GLU A 64 -5.94 -10.58 4.74
CA GLU A 64 -5.37 -9.48 3.98
C GLU A 64 -3.88 -9.72 3.77
N GLU A 65 -3.42 -9.65 2.52
CA GLU A 65 -1.99 -9.72 2.19
C GLU A 65 -1.65 -8.82 1.00
N VAL A 66 -0.44 -8.29 1.01
CA VAL A 66 0.13 -7.59 -0.15
C VAL A 66 1.11 -8.51 -0.82
N ARG A 67 0.92 -8.74 -2.12
CA ARG A 67 1.88 -9.43 -2.97
C ARG A 67 2.63 -8.43 -3.82
N ILE A 68 3.93 -8.66 -3.98
CA ILE A 68 4.83 -7.81 -4.78
C ILE A 68 5.59 -8.71 -5.73
N ARG A 69 5.36 -8.56 -7.04
CA ARG A 69 6.12 -9.24 -8.09
C ARG A 69 7.28 -8.37 -8.54
N LEU A 70 8.50 -8.80 -8.22
CA LEU A 70 9.74 -8.17 -8.66
C LEU A 70 10.06 -8.51 -10.13
N GLU A 71 10.99 -7.77 -10.74
CA GLU A 71 11.42 -7.96 -12.14
C GLU A 71 11.85 -9.41 -12.46
N GLU A 72 12.48 -10.09 -11.51
CA GLU A 72 12.94 -11.49 -11.63
C GLU A 72 11.81 -12.53 -11.48
N LYS A 73 10.54 -12.10 -11.55
CA LYS A 73 9.34 -12.92 -11.25
C LYS A 73 9.32 -13.52 -9.83
N LYS A 74 10.13 -12.96 -8.93
CA LYS A 74 10.08 -13.32 -7.52
C LYS A 74 8.89 -12.62 -6.86
N ILE A 75 8.01 -13.39 -6.22
CA ILE A 75 6.89 -12.86 -5.44
C ILE A 75 7.32 -12.74 -3.98
N ILE A 76 7.09 -11.56 -3.41
CA ILE A 76 7.15 -11.31 -1.97
C ILE A 76 5.72 -11.23 -1.46
N THR A 77 5.44 -11.91 -0.36
CA THR A 77 4.18 -11.76 0.38
C THR A 77 4.47 -11.00 1.65
N TRP A 78 3.86 -9.83 1.79
CA TRP A 78 3.83 -9.07 3.02
C TRP A 78 2.43 -9.16 3.63
N LYS A 79 2.34 -9.21 4.96
CA LYS A 79 1.07 -9.25 5.67
C LYS A 79 1.01 -8.08 6.65
N PRO A 80 -0.06 -7.26 6.61
CA PRO A 80 -0.30 -6.30 7.68
C PRO A 80 -0.40 -7.04 9.01
N LEU A 81 0.24 -6.48 10.03
CA LEU A 81 0.24 -7.09 11.36
C LEU A 81 -1.18 -7.10 11.91
N ILE A 82 -1.68 -8.29 12.26
CA ILE A 82 -2.90 -8.44 13.04
C ILE A 82 -2.52 -8.09 14.49
N ASN A 83 -2.96 -6.93 14.95
CA ASN A 83 -2.74 -6.47 16.30
C ASN A 83 -4.06 -6.46 17.09
N THR A 84 -4.02 -6.06 18.36
CA THR A 84 -5.23 -5.92 19.20
C THR A 84 -6.22 -4.87 18.69
N LEU A 85 -5.86 -4.10 17.67
CA LEU A 85 -6.64 -3.02 17.08
C LEU A 85 -7.48 -3.52 15.88
N GLY A 86 -7.49 -4.84 15.66
CA GLY A 86 -8.44 -5.55 14.83
C GLY A 86 -7.90 -5.92 13.46
N GLN A 87 -8.81 -6.33 12.58
CA GLN A 87 -8.47 -6.87 11.27
C GLN A 87 -8.10 -5.73 10.32
N PRO A 88 -6.92 -5.77 9.68
CA PRO A 88 -6.59 -4.86 8.60
C PRO A 88 -7.66 -4.93 7.50
N THR A 89 -7.90 -3.81 6.82
CA THR A 89 -8.75 -3.74 5.63
C THR A 89 -8.19 -2.69 4.68
N PHE A 90 -8.31 -2.89 3.38
CA PHE A 90 -7.90 -1.89 2.38
C PHE A 90 -8.89 -0.71 2.24
N ARG A 91 -9.77 -0.49 3.23
CA ARG A 91 -10.73 0.62 3.19
C ARG A 91 -9.96 1.95 3.22
N ASP A 92 -10.27 2.83 2.25
CA ASP A 92 -9.55 4.09 2.03
C ASP A 92 -8.03 3.90 1.87
N GLY A 93 -7.65 2.72 1.37
CA GLY A 93 -6.26 2.30 1.21
C GLY A 93 -5.58 2.92 0.01
N LEU A 94 -4.25 2.80 0.00
CA LEU A 94 -3.38 3.26 -1.07
C LEU A 94 -2.27 2.24 -1.27
N LEU A 95 -2.02 1.84 -2.51
CA LEU A 95 -0.74 1.27 -2.91
C LEU A 95 -0.09 2.24 -3.87
N TYR A 96 1.14 2.65 -3.57
CA TYR A 96 1.86 3.60 -4.40
C TYR A 96 3.35 3.29 -4.42
N PHE A 97 3.92 3.22 -5.62
CA PHE A 97 5.36 3.12 -5.77
C PHE A 97 5.99 4.51 -5.89
N HIS A 98 6.98 4.75 -5.04
CA HIS A 98 7.88 5.90 -5.13
C HIS A 98 9.31 5.40 -5.17
N GLU A 99 9.99 5.56 -6.31
CA GLU A 99 11.36 5.03 -6.49
C GLU A 99 11.40 3.51 -6.17
N ASN A 100 12.15 3.13 -5.12
CA ASN A 100 12.29 1.76 -4.65
C ASN A 100 11.38 1.44 -3.45
N TYR A 101 10.46 2.33 -3.10
CA TYR A 101 9.57 2.18 -1.97
C TYR A 101 8.15 1.88 -2.45
N LEU A 102 7.55 0.86 -1.86
CA LEU A 102 6.11 0.65 -1.90
C LEU A 102 5.52 1.26 -0.62
N ILE A 103 4.65 2.24 -0.80
CA ILE A 103 3.90 2.87 0.27
C ILE A 103 2.51 2.22 0.30
N ILE A 104 2.15 1.70 1.46
CA ILE A 104 0.92 0.97 1.70
C ILE A 104 0.13 1.72 2.78
N LYS A 105 -1.01 2.27 2.42
CA LYS A 105 -1.99 2.81 3.37
C LYS A 105 -3.13 1.82 3.50
N TYR A 106 -3.51 1.49 4.73
CA TYR A 106 -4.65 0.63 5.02
C TYR A 106 -5.30 1.07 6.33
N LYS A 107 -6.40 0.45 6.71
CA LYS A 107 -7.15 0.78 7.92
C LYS A 107 -7.29 -0.44 8.82
N ASP A 108 -7.07 -0.27 10.12
CA ASP A 108 -7.54 -1.21 11.14
C ASP A 108 -8.84 -0.69 11.81
N THR A 109 -9.33 -1.33 12.86
CA THR A 109 -10.61 -0.93 13.49
C THR A 109 -10.60 0.53 13.96
N HIS A 110 -9.44 1.07 14.30
CA HIS A 110 -9.33 2.34 15.00
C HIS A 110 -8.66 3.44 14.17
N TYR A 111 -7.66 3.12 13.36
CA TYR A 111 -6.83 4.11 12.69
C TYR A 111 -6.46 3.71 11.26
N GLN A 112 -6.15 4.71 10.45
CA GLN A 112 -5.36 4.48 9.24
C GLN A 112 -3.89 4.20 9.63
N ARG A 113 -3.28 3.26 8.92
CA ARG A 113 -1.89 2.84 9.07
C ARG A 113 -1.17 3.13 7.78
N LEU A 114 0.10 3.50 7.90
CA LEU A 114 0.98 3.66 6.76
C LEU A 114 2.19 2.77 6.95
N PHE A 115 2.57 2.08 5.88
CA PHE A 115 3.72 1.21 5.86
C PHE A 115 4.58 1.53 4.64
N ILE A 116 5.89 1.54 4.84
CA ILE A 116 6.86 1.81 3.77
C ILE A 116 7.75 0.58 3.63
N PHE A 117 7.73 -0.04 2.45
CA PHE A 117 8.50 -1.23 2.12
C PHE A 117 9.54 -0.91 1.05
N ASN A 118 10.83 -1.08 1.33
CA ASN A 118 11.89 -0.92 0.34
C ASN A 118 12.08 -2.23 -0.44
N ILE A 119 11.70 -2.24 -1.72
CA ILE A 119 11.73 -3.45 -2.56
C ILE A 119 13.15 -3.94 -2.89
N LYS A 120 14.18 -3.10 -2.73
CA LYS A 120 15.58 -3.47 -2.97
C LYS A 120 16.21 -4.10 -1.73
N THR A 121 15.99 -3.51 -0.56
CA THR A 121 16.61 -3.98 0.69
C THR A 121 15.72 -4.96 1.46
N LEU A 122 14.45 -5.07 1.08
CA LEU A 122 13.41 -5.83 1.77
C LEU A 122 13.16 -5.37 3.20
N LYS A 123 13.65 -4.17 3.55
CA LYS A 123 13.38 -3.55 4.84
C LYS A 123 12.04 -2.84 4.79
N ASP A 124 11.43 -2.82 5.96
CA ASP A 124 10.14 -2.21 6.13
C ASP A 124 10.05 -1.37 7.40
N GLU A 125 9.14 -0.41 7.37
CA GLU A 125 8.83 0.41 8.54
C GLU A 125 7.34 0.76 8.57
N GLU A 126 6.71 0.50 9.72
CA GLU A 126 5.38 1.02 10.03
C GLU A 126 5.49 2.45 10.54
N ILE A 127 4.67 3.32 9.96
CA ILE A 127 4.55 4.71 10.34
C ILE A 127 3.21 4.91 11.04
N LEU A 128 3.29 5.21 12.32
CA LEU A 128 2.15 5.55 13.16
C LEU A 128 2.09 7.06 13.30
N ILE A 129 0.95 7.65 12.98
CA ILE A 129 0.64 9.04 13.30
C ILE A 129 -0.67 9.09 14.07
N ASN A 130 -0.80 10.05 14.98
CA ASN A 130 -2.04 10.27 15.70
C ASN A 130 -3.04 11.03 14.83
N ALA A 131 -3.66 10.31 13.89
CA ALA A 131 -4.72 10.81 13.02
C ALA A 131 -5.72 9.69 12.68
N LEU A 132 -7.00 10.05 12.58
CA LEU A 132 -8.07 9.16 12.14
C LEU A 132 -7.99 8.90 10.64
N THR A 133 -7.68 9.94 9.87
CA THR A 133 -7.50 9.89 8.42
C THR A 133 -6.16 10.52 8.06
N ILE A 134 -5.33 9.77 7.35
CA ILE A 134 -4.00 10.18 6.90
C ILE A 134 -4.08 10.69 5.46
N GLN A 135 -3.74 11.96 5.31
CA GLN A 135 -3.42 12.60 4.05
C GLN A 135 -1.93 12.43 3.75
N LEU A 136 -1.58 12.34 2.46
CA LEU A 136 -0.23 12.01 2.02
C LEU A 136 0.20 12.88 0.84
N LYS A 137 1.44 13.36 0.86
CA LYS A 137 2.07 14.06 -0.27
C LYS A 137 3.53 13.65 -0.37
N ILE A 138 4.03 13.44 -1.59
CA ILE A 138 5.44 13.12 -1.84
C ILE A 138 6.06 14.20 -2.72
N ILE A 139 7.22 14.73 -2.30
CA ILE A 139 7.99 15.73 -3.05
C ILE A 139 9.47 15.36 -2.97
N GLY A 140 10.07 14.99 -4.11
CA GLY A 140 11.42 14.44 -4.10
C GLY A 140 11.47 13.19 -3.22
N ASN A 141 12.43 13.12 -2.30
CA ASN A 141 12.54 12.03 -1.32
C ASN A 141 11.82 12.30 0.01
N GLU A 142 11.02 13.37 0.09
CA GLU A 142 10.25 13.72 1.29
C GLU A 142 8.81 13.20 1.15
N LEU A 143 8.37 12.47 2.16
CA LEU A 143 7.00 12.02 2.35
C LEU A 143 6.38 12.85 3.49
N PHE A 144 5.34 13.60 3.17
CA PHE A 144 4.54 14.36 4.12
C PHE A 144 3.29 13.58 4.46
N LEU A 145 3.00 13.51 5.76
CA LEU A 145 1.83 12.87 6.31
C LEU A 145 1.15 13.86 7.24
N GLY A 146 -0.15 14.00 7.11
CA GLY A 146 -0.94 14.88 7.97
C GLY A 146 -2.28 14.24 8.28
N GLY A 147 -2.80 14.49 9.48
CA GLY A 147 -4.20 14.26 9.75
C GLY A 147 -5.10 15.20 8.97
N LEU A 148 -6.36 14.80 8.80
CA LEU A 148 -7.38 15.61 8.15
C LEU A 148 -7.89 16.73 9.06
N TYR A 149 -7.81 16.56 10.38
CA TYR A 149 -8.32 17.52 11.35
C TYR A 149 -7.20 18.40 11.96
N PRO A 150 -7.47 19.66 12.35
CA PRO A 150 -6.43 20.63 12.73
C PRO A 150 -5.58 20.26 13.96
N ASP A 151 -6.09 19.41 14.85
CA ASP A 151 -5.41 18.95 16.06
C ASP A 151 -4.68 17.61 15.87
N GLU A 152 -4.77 17.03 14.67
CA GLU A 152 -4.08 15.80 14.34
C GLU A 152 -2.63 16.04 13.94
N GLU A 153 -1.83 14.98 14.06
CA GLU A 153 -0.40 15.05 13.86
C GLU A 153 -0.01 15.27 12.39
N CYS A 154 1.03 16.08 12.18
CA CYS A 154 1.72 16.18 10.90
C CYS A 154 3.19 15.78 11.07
N ILE A 155 3.66 14.89 10.21
CA ILE A 155 5.08 14.50 10.16
C ILE A 155 5.62 14.57 8.73
N LYS A 156 6.92 14.80 8.65
CA LYS A 156 7.72 14.63 7.45
C LYS A 156 8.63 13.42 7.64
N ILE A 157 8.73 12.59 6.61
CA ILE A 157 9.68 11.49 6.53
C ILE A 157 10.61 11.74 5.36
N THR A 158 11.89 11.88 5.64
CA THR A 158 12.92 11.94 4.60
C THR A 158 13.41 10.52 4.34
N MET A 159 13.28 10.07 3.09
CA MET A 159 13.64 8.72 2.68
C MET A 159 15.05 8.70 2.09
N TYR A 160 15.97 8.03 2.79
CA TYR A 160 17.32 7.75 2.29
C TYR A 160 17.45 6.26 1.93
N PRO A 161 18.42 5.89 1.08
CA PRO A 161 18.58 4.49 0.65
C PRO A 161 18.70 3.49 1.81
N ASP A 162 19.27 3.90 2.94
CA ASP A 162 19.60 3.05 4.09
C ASP A 162 18.79 3.34 5.37
N ARG A 163 18.11 4.48 5.46
CA ARG A 163 17.36 4.91 6.65
C ARG A 163 16.20 5.86 6.32
N PHE A 164 15.33 6.02 7.30
CA PHE A 164 14.30 7.06 7.30
C PHE A 164 14.56 8.06 8.43
N GLU A 165 14.35 9.34 8.16
CA GLU A 165 14.41 10.40 9.18
C GLU A 165 13.02 11.01 9.35
N LYS A 166 12.48 10.90 10.56
CA LYS A 166 11.14 11.40 10.91
C LYS A 166 11.27 12.73 11.65
N GLU A 167 10.46 13.70 11.26
CA GLU A 167 10.39 15.03 11.87
C GLU A 167 8.92 15.40 12.09
N HIS A 168 8.56 15.80 13.31
CA HIS A 168 7.26 16.41 13.56
C HIS A 168 7.24 17.81 12.96
N ILE A 169 6.23 18.09 12.16
CA ILE A 169 6.03 19.39 11.51
C ILE A 169 4.66 19.94 11.91
N ASN A 170 4.39 21.19 11.51
CA ASN A 170 3.11 21.84 11.78
C ASN A 170 2.59 22.53 10.51
N GLU A 171 1.38 23.08 10.61
CA GLU A 171 0.75 23.81 9.50
C GLU A 171 1.61 24.97 8.98
N ALA A 172 2.32 25.69 9.86
CA ALA A 172 3.18 26.80 9.46
C ALA A 172 4.33 26.33 8.55
N TYR A 173 4.92 25.14 8.83
CA TYR A 173 5.92 24.52 7.96
C TYR A 173 5.33 24.20 6.58
N LEU A 174 4.14 23.60 6.54
CA LEU A 174 3.46 23.24 5.28
C LEU A 174 3.18 24.50 4.45
N GLN A 175 2.67 25.57 5.07
CA GLN A 175 2.40 26.84 4.40
C GLN A 175 3.67 27.50 3.86
N GLN A 176 4.74 27.56 4.66
CA GLN A 176 6.03 28.12 4.24
C GLN A 176 6.60 27.38 3.02
N ARG A 177 6.38 26.06 2.95
CA ARG A 177 6.82 25.20 1.85
C ARG A 177 5.82 25.09 0.71
N SER A 178 4.65 25.74 0.80
CA SER A 178 3.56 25.63 -0.17
C SER A 178 3.12 24.18 -0.42
N ILE A 179 3.05 23.38 0.64
CA ILE A 179 2.64 21.98 0.58
C ILE A 179 1.14 21.90 0.84
N THR A 180 0.42 21.31 -0.10
CA THR A 180 -0.99 20.94 0.04
C THR A 180 -1.13 19.44 -0.18
N PHE A 181 -1.91 18.78 0.67
CA PHE A 181 -2.30 17.39 0.46
C PHE A 181 -3.34 17.30 -0.67
N ASP A 182 -3.27 16.22 -1.45
CA ASP A 182 -4.19 15.97 -2.57
C ASP A 182 -5.52 15.33 -2.10
#